data_AF-A0AAD6XZI2-F1
#
_entry.id   AF-A0AAD6XZI2-F1
#
_cell.length_a   1.000
_cell.length_b   1.000
_cell.length_c   1.000
_cell.angle_alpha   90.00
_cell.angle_beta   90.00
_cell.angle_gamma   90.00
#
_symmetry.space_group_name_H-M   'P 1'
#
loop_
_entity.id
_entity.type
_entity.pdbx_description
1 polymer ?
#
loop_
_entity_poly.entity_id
_entity_poly.type
_entity_poly.pdbx_seq_one_letter_code
_entity_poly.pdbx_strand_id
1 'polypeptide(L)'
;MVGRAKSETKKAQKARAAQDTWMERAVDLYHDEQARILEPKERRKGLRQICEVVEAEYHKHYKFKRTTSISHATLGRLVNGGQTRTASNAAKGYLLDEEVEIVIN
;
A
#
# COMPACT_ATOMS: atom_id res chain seq x y z
N MET A 1 22.28 1.01 -20.24
CA MET A 1 21.48 1.52 -21.38
C MET A 1 20.28 2.29 -20.86
N VAL A 2 20.28 3.62 -20.98
CA VAL A 2 19.14 4.48 -20.60
C VAL A 2 18.25 4.62 -21.84
N GLY A 3 16.97 4.22 -21.76
CA GLY A 3 16.01 4.44 -22.84
C GLY A 3 15.11 3.26 -23.26
N ARG A 4 15.33 2.03 -22.75
CA ARG A 4 14.43 0.91 -23.04
C ARG A 4 13.20 0.93 -22.12
N ALA A 5 12.01 0.80 -22.68
CA ALA A 5 10.79 0.65 -21.90
C ALA A 5 10.89 -0.60 -21.01
N LYS A 6 10.58 -0.45 -19.72
CA LYS A 6 10.57 -1.57 -18.76
C LYS A 6 9.57 -2.63 -19.18
N SER A 7 9.87 -3.90 -18.90
CA SER A 7 8.91 -5.00 -19.07
C SER A 7 7.60 -4.71 -18.34
N GLU A 8 6.47 -5.19 -18.88
CA GLU A 8 5.14 -5.02 -18.26
C GLU A 8 5.13 -5.61 -16.83
N THR A 9 5.86 -6.69 -16.60
CA THR A 9 6.06 -7.31 -15.29
C THR A 9 6.73 -6.34 -14.30
N LYS A 10 7.80 -5.65 -14.71
CA LYS A 10 8.51 -4.66 -13.85
C LYS A 10 7.65 -3.43 -13.58
N LYS A 11 6.79 -3.02 -14.52
CA LYS A 11 5.80 -1.95 -14.31
C LYS A 11 4.75 -2.38 -13.29
N ALA A 12 4.22 -3.60 -13.41
CA ALA A 12 3.23 -4.15 -12.47
C ALA A 12 3.80 -4.32 -11.06
N GLN A 13 5.05 -4.77 -10.92
CA GLN A 13 5.73 -4.84 -9.62
C GLN A 13 5.84 -3.47 -8.96
N LYS A 14 6.27 -2.44 -9.69
CA LYS A 14 6.35 -1.06 -9.18
C LYS A 14 4.98 -0.52 -8.75
N ALA A 15 3.93 -0.82 -9.50
CA ALA A 15 2.58 -0.41 -9.15
C ALA A 15 2.10 -1.08 -7.85
N ARG A 16 2.37 -2.38 -7.68
CA ARG A 16 2.04 -3.12 -6.45
C ARG A 16 2.85 -2.63 -5.25
N ALA A 17 4.15 -2.43 -5.40
CA ALA A 17 5.00 -1.90 -4.34
C ALA A 17 4.51 -0.52 -3.87
N ALA A 18 4.17 0.36 -4.81
CA ALA A 18 3.58 1.64 -4.46
C ALA A 18 2.25 1.47 -3.69
N GLN A 19 1.37 0.56 -4.14
CA GLN A 19 0.11 0.27 -3.45
C GLN A 19 0.34 -0.27 -2.03
N ASP A 20 1.32 -1.15 -1.84
CA ASP A 20 1.67 -1.70 -0.53
C ASP A 20 2.15 -0.60 0.42
N THR A 21 2.98 0.35 -0.04
CA THR A 21 3.41 1.50 0.77
C THR A 21 2.24 2.37 1.22
N TRP A 22 1.25 2.62 0.35
CA TRP A 22 0.04 3.37 0.73
C TRP A 22 -0.86 2.58 1.68
N MET A 23 -0.84 1.25 1.58
CA MET A 23 -1.57 0.38 2.48
C MET A 23 -0.92 0.32 3.87
N GLU A 24 0.41 0.27 3.95
CA GLU A 24 1.16 0.39 5.22
C GLU A 24 0.84 1.72 5.91
N ARG A 25 0.89 2.83 5.16
CA ARG A 25 0.48 4.15 5.68
C ARG A 25 -0.96 4.14 6.20
N ALA A 26 -1.88 3.45 5.54
CA ALA A 26 -3.27 3.33 5.99
C ALA A 26 -3.41 2.51 7.29
N VAL A 27 -2.57 1.48 7.48
CA VAL A 27 -2.50 0.70 8.73
C VAL A 27 -2.00 1.58 9.87
N ASP A 28 -0.91 2.32 9.66
CA ASP A 28 -0.35 3.23 10.65
C ASP A 28 -1.38 4.30 11.07
N LEU A 29 -2.01 4.96 10.10
CA LEU A 29 -3.07 5.95 10.36
C LEU A 29 -4.26 5.35 11.13
N TYR A 30 -4.62 4.10 10.85
CA TYR A 30 -5.67 3.43 11.61
C TYR A 30 -5.26 3.19 13.07
N HIS A 31 -4.03 2.71 13.30
CA HIS A 31 -3.52 2.50 14.66
C HIS A 31 -3.42 3.82 15.44
N ASP A 32 -2.93 4.88 14.82
CA ASP A 32 -2.87 6.22 15.42
C ASP A 32 -4.26 6.74 15.78
N GLU A 33 -5.25 6.58 14.89
CA GLU A 33 -6.63 6.95 15.16
C GLU A 33 -7.25 6.14 16.31
N GLN A 34 -6.91 4.84 16.44
CA GLN A 34 -7.37 4.01 17.55
C GLN A 34 -6.69 4.39 18.88
N ALA A 35 -5.42 4.82 18.83
CA ALA A 35 -4.66 5.26 19.99
C ALA A 35 -5.02 6.70 20.44
N ARG A 36 -5.62 7.50 19.56
CA ARG A 36 -5.99 8.88 19.85
C ARG A 36 -6.98 8.98 21.02
N ILE A 37 -6.73 9.94 21.90
CA ILE A 37 -7.66 10.33 22.96
C ILE A 37 -8.82 11.08 22.30
N LEU A 38 -10.04 10.59 22.52
CA LEU A 38 -11.25 11.19 21.96
C LEU A 38 -11.73 12.33 22.84
N GLU A 39 -12.10 13.43 22.21
CA GLU A 39 -12.86 14.49 22.88
C GLU A 39 -14.31 14.04 23.15
N PRO A 40 -14.99 14.62 24.16
CA PRO A 40 -16.39 14.33 24.40
C PRO A 40 -17.23 14.65 23.15
N LYS A 41 -17.89 13.63 22.59
CA LYS A 41 -18.70 13.62 21.34
C LYS A 41 -17.97 13.27 20.04
N GLU A 42 -16.64 13.09 20.06
CA GLU A 42 -15.96 12.56 18.88
C GLU A 42 -16.16 11.05 18.73
N ARG A 43 -16.22 10.60 17.47
CA ARG A 43 -16.22 9.18 17.10
C ARG A 43 -14.92 8.86 16.38
N ARG A 44 -14.32 7.71 16.73
CA ARG A 44 -13.15 7.21 16.01
C ARG A 44 -13.49 6.95 14.56
N LYS A 45 -12.55 7.24 13.66
CA LYS A 45 -12.69 6.84 12.27
C LYS A 45 -12.63 5.33 12.13
N GLY A 46 -13.56 4.79 11.35
CA GLY A 46 -13.55 3.38 10.95
C GLY A 46 -12.60 3.13 9.76
N LEU A 47 -12.39 1.86 9.42
CA LEU A 47 -11.53 1.44 8.31
C LEU A 47 -11.86 2.16 6.98
N ARG A 48 -13.15 2.30 6.66
CA ARG A 48 -13.59 2.98 5.41
C ARG A 48 -13.18 4.45 5.38
N GLN A 49 -13.33 5.16 6.49
CA GLN A 49 -12.96 6.57 6.59
C GLN A 49 -11.44 6.76 6.51
N ILE A 50 -10.66 5.84 7.08
CA ILE A 50 -9.21 5.84 6.91
C ILE A 50 -8.82 5.60 5.44
N CYS A 51 -9.47 4.66 4.75
CA CYS A 51 -9.25 4.47 3.31
C CYS A 51 -9.55 5.75 2.51
N GLU A 52 -10.67 6.42 2.78
CA GLU A 52 -11.02 7.68 2.11
C GLU A 52 -9.98 8.78 2.34
N VAL A 53 -9.46 8.90 3.57
CA VAL A 53 -8.39 9.85 3.91
C VAL A 53 -7.12 9.55 3.09
N VAL A 54 -6.70 8.29 3.06
CA VAL A 54 -5.46 7.89 2.36
C VAL A 54 -5.64 8.03 0.84
N GLU A 55 -6.81 7.70 0.29
CA GLU A 55 -7.10 7.92 -1.13
C GLU A 55 -7.08 9.42 -1.49
N ALA A 56 -7.60 10.29 -0.62
CA ALA A 56 -7.52 11.73 -0.81
C ALA A 56 -6.06 12.23 -0.79
N GLU A 57 -5.23 11.73 0.12
CA GLU A 57 -3.79 12.02 0.16
C GLU A 57 -3.07 11.53 -1.10
N TYR A 58 -3.39 10.32 -1.56
CA TYR A 58 -2.87 9.76 -2.80
C TYR A 58 -3.21 10.65 -4.00
N HIS A 59 -4.48 11.05 -4.15
CA HIS A 59 -4.91 11.90 -5.25
C HIS A 59 -4.22 13.26 -5.23
N LYS A 60 -3.98 13.83 -4.05
CA LYS A 60 -3.21 15.07 -3.88
C LYS A 60 -1.75 14.88 -4.31
N HIS A 61 -1.14 13.75 -3.97
CA HIS A 61 0.25 13.45 -4.29
C HIS A 61 0.46 13.19 -5.81
N TYR A 62 -0.46 12.48 -6.47
CA TYR A 62 -0.31 12.05 -7.88
C TYR A 62 -1.14 12.85 -8.89
N LYS A 63 -1.77 13.97 -8.48
CA LYS A 63 -2.56 14.87 -9.34
C LYS A 63 -3.60 14.13 -10.19
N PHE A 64 -4.44 13.30 -9.56
CA PHE A 64 -5.59 12.60 -10.18
C PHE A 64 -5.30 11.62 -11.35
N LYS A 65 -4.05 11.42 -11.77
CA LYS A 65 -3.74 10.59 -12.96
C LYS A 65 -3.80 9.08 -12.73
N ARG A 66 -3.96 8.62 -11.48
CA ARG A 66 -4.07 7.20 -11.14
C ARG A 66 -5.16 7.01 -10.10
N THR A 67 -6.11 6.15 -10.39
CA THR A 67 -7.10 5.68 -9.41
C THR A 67 -6.45 4.52 -8.67
N THR A 68 -6.05 4.72 -7.42
CA THR A 68 -5.62 3.61 -6.56
C THR A 68 -6.71 3.43 -5.53
N SER A 69 -7.54 2.41 -5.69
CA SER A 69 -8.53 2.06 -4.67
C SER A 69 -7.85 1.31 -3.54
N ILE A 70 -7.97 1.84 -2.33
CA ILE A 70 -7.49 1.21 -1.09
C ILE A 70 -8.66 0.44 -0.51
N SER A 71 -8.64 -0.88 -0.71
CA SER A 71 -9.71 -1.75 -0.21
C SER A 71 -9.71 -1.81 1.31
N HIS A 72 -10.82 -1.38 1.92
CA HIS A 72 -11.06 -1.49 3.36
C HIS A 72 -10.97 -2.95 3.87
N ALA A 73 -11.30 -3.93 3.03
CA ALA A 73 -11.17 -5.35 3.37
C ALA A 73 -9.70 -5.77 3.48
N THR A 74 -8.84 -5.26 2.59
CA THR A 74 -7.39 -5.48 2.64
C THR A 74 -6.80 -4.79 3.87
N LEU A 75 -7.19 -3.55 4.13
CA LEU A 75 -6.78 -2.82 5.33
C LEU A 75 -7.15 -3.59 6.61
N GLY A 76 -8.41 -4.03 6.72
CA GLY A 76 -8.86 -4.82 7.88
C GLY A 76 -8.09 -6.13 8.06
N ARG A 77 -7.70 -6.81 6.97
CA ARG A 77 -6.84 -8.00 7.06
C ARG A 77 -5.45 -7.66 7.59
N LEU A 78 -4.85 -6.57 7.11
CA LEU A 78 -3.49 -6.19 7.50
C LEU A 78 -3.42 -5.69 8.94
N VAL A 79 -4.39 -4.89 9.38
CA VAL A 79 -4.52 -4.44 10.77
C VAL A 79 -4.63 -5.63 11.74
N ASN A 80 -5.26 -6.73 11.31
CA ASN A 80 -5.37 -7.96 12.09
C ASN A 80 -4.13 -8.89 11.99
N GLY A 81 -2.99 -8.38 11.50
CA GLY A 81 -1.74 -9.14 11.37
C GLY A 81 -1.61 -9.95 10.08
N GLY A 82 -2.44 -9.68 9.07
CA GLY A 82 -2.27 -10.25 7.73
C GLY A 82 -1.00 -9.73 7.04
N GLN A 83 -0.59 -10.40 5.97
CA GLN A 83 0.58 -10.02 5.17
C GLN A 83 0.18 -9.65 3.74
N THR A 84 0.91 -8.70 3.14
CA THR A 84 0.76 -8.40 1.71
C THR A 84 1.28 -9.56 0.87
N ARG A 85 0.78 -9.67 -0.37
CA ARG A 85 1.27 -10.69 -1.30
C ARG A 85 2.75 -10.49 -1.63
N THR A 86 3.19 -9.23 -1.69
CA THR A 86 4.60 -8.89 -1.91
C THR A 86 5.46 -9.39 -0.76
N ALA A 87 5.07 -9.12 0.49
CA ALA A 87 5.78 -9.63 1.68
C ALA A 87 5.79 -11.16 1.75
N SER A 88 4.65 -11.81 1.47
CA SER A 88 4.56 -13.28 1.45
C SER A 88 5.44 -13.90 0.35
N ASN A 89 5.50 -13.26 -0.82
CA ASN A 89 6.35 -13.72 -1.92
C ASN A 89 7.83 -13.48 -1.64
N ALA A 90 8.20 -12.35 -1.02
CA ALA A 90 9.57 -12.08 -0.59
C ALA A 90 10.04 -13.12 0.44
N ALA A 91 9.18 -13.47 1.42
CA ALA A 91 9.49 -14.49 2.41
C ALA A 91 9.66 -15.91 1.84
N LYS A 92 9.08 -16.19 0.66
CA LYS A 92 9.17 -17.48 -0.05
C LYS A 92 10.15 -17.45 -1.23
N GLY A 93 10.72 -16.28 -1.51
CA GLY A 93 11.59 -16.08 -2.67
C GLY A 93 12.91 -16.78 -2.45
N TYR A 94 13.31 -17.61 -3.42
CA TYR A 94 14.65 -18.19 -3.48
C TYR A 94 15.68 -17.24 -4.12
N LEU A 95 15.22 -16.12 -4.69
CA LEU A 95 16.04 -15.15 -5.40
C LEU A 95 16.22 -13.90 -4.55
N LEU A 96 17.46 -13.41 -4.51
CA LEU A 96 17.76 -12.09 -3.96
C LEU A 96 17.18 -10.99 -4.87
N ASP A 97 16.92 -9.81 -4.32
CA ASP A 97 16.34 -8.68 -5.07
C ASP A 97 17.15 -8.32 -6.33
N GLU A 98 18.47 -8.49 -6.25
CA GLU A 98 19.42 -8.30 -7.36
C GLU A 98 19.22 -9.33 -8.48
N GLU A 99 18.94 -10.59 -8.13
CA GLU A 99 18.69 -11.67 -9.10
C GLU A 99 17.30 -11.52 -9.74
N VAL A 100 16.31 -11.06 -8.97
CA VAL A 100 14.99 -10.69 -9.49
C VAL A 100 15.10 -9.58 -10.54
N GLU A 101 16.00 -8.61 -10.35
CA GLU A 101 16.24 -7.55 -11.33
C GLU A 101 16.83 -8.07 -12.66
N ILE A 102 17.67 -9.11 -12.61
CA ILE A 102 18.24 -9.75 -13.80
C ILE A 102 17.16 -10.54 -14.54
N VAL A 103 16.30 -11.27 -13.83
CA VAL A 103 15.26 -12.13 -14.42
C VAL A 103 14.10 -11.34 -15.03
N ILE A 104 13.73 -10.20 -14.43
CA ILE A 104 12.52 -9.44 -14.82
C ILE A 104 12.83 -8.30 -15.82
N ASN A 105 14.10 -8.09 -16.18
CA ASN A 105 14.55 -6.99 -17.03
C ASN A 105 13.97 -7.00 -18.45
#